data_AF-A0A4U5NZC8-F1
#
_entry.id   AF-A0A4U5NZC8-F1
#
_cell.length_a   1.000
_cell.length_b   1.000
_cell.length_c   1.000
_cell.angle_alpha   90.00
_cell.angle_beta   90.00
_cell.angle_gamma   90.00
#
_symmetry.space_group_name_H-M   'P 1'
#
loop_
_entity.id
_entity.type
_entity.pdbx_description
1 polymer ?
#
loop_
_entity_poly.entity_id
_entity_poly.type
_entity_poly.pdbx_seq_one_letter_code
_entity_poly.pdbx_strand_id
1 'polypeptide(L)'
;MARTMQIASDQRTLRTTPPAQKRTQANLRASSETALETQKRRRITRASSPNKGIIVLADFSRNTGLAQVGEFEWSSFTDLGNPQCCKVICCQPKDASRTILWSCSAAGTFVETKKGTEENTVFHFWNALFGNRATIFSTTGNKYDRWMDGISGEIHVNIVASLHADLSKENNPLITNPEDAVKLKIENQEIWVSKKELTFHSHYFDVLFNGDFKEKAEDSYELKDVKLEDFLLLLGIVHGLTMPINERSVEGLLKLGDFFQLKPVLDRCSEFLKHADIKPLDKLELALQFKLGSTLTDIIAAMKVEELKNICVRYDFPDFARDLMLMKLCLKEF
;
A
#
# COMPACT_ATOMS: atom_id res chain seq x y z
N MET A 1 -57.99 -7.69 -72.53
CA MET A 1 -57.24 -8.96 -72.66
C MET A 1 -55.95 -8.85 -71.86
N ALA A 2 -55.74 -9.81 -70.95
CA ALA A 2 -54.54 -10.19 -70.18
C ALA A 2 -53.51 -9.13 -69.74
N ARG A 3 -53.45 -8.92 -68.41
CA ARG A 3 -52.26 -8.46 -67.66
C ARG A 3 -51.24 -9.60 -67.57
N THR A 4 -49.96 -9.34 -67.78
CA THR A 4 -48.88 -10.25 -67.33
C THR A 4 -47.62 -9.47 -66.88
N MET A 5 -47.33 -9.73 -65.61
CA MET A 5 -46.15 -9.57 -64.73
C MET A 5 -44.84 -8.90 -65.16
N GLN A 6 -44.35 -8.07 -64.23
CA GLN A 6 -42.98 -7.59 -64.04
C GLN A 6 -41.99 -8.70 -63.70
N ILE A 7 -40.76 -8.57 -64.19
CA ILE A 7 -39.53 -8.99 -63.50
C ILE A 7 -38.54 -7.83 -63.58
N ALA A 8 -38.16 -7.30 -62.42
CA ALA A 8 -37.12 -6.29 -62.27
C ALA A 8 -35.79 -7.01 -61.99
N SER A 9 -34.72 -6.61 -62.68
CA SER A 9 -33.34 -7.02 -62.38
C SER A 9 -32.52 -5.83 -61.90
N ASP A 10 -32.10 -5.95 -60.64
CA ASP A 10 -31.16 -5.14 -59.87
C ASP A 10 -29.81 -4.89 -60.56
N GLN A 11 -29.26 -3.67 -60.40
CA GLN A 11 -27.83 -3.48 -60.14
C GLN A 11 -27.63 -2.33 -59.13
N ARG A 12 -27.48 -2.72 -57.85
CA ARG A 12 -27.01 -1.89 -56.75
C ARG A 12 -25.48 -1.87 -56.74
N THR A 13 -24.92 -0.67 -56.70
CA THR A 13 -23.51 -0.37 -56.41
C THR A 13 -23.14 -0.83 -55.00
N LEU A 14 -22.23 -1.80 -54.91
CA LEU A 14 -21.59 -2.25 -53.68
C LEU A 14 -20.61 -1.17 -53.17
N ARG A 15 -21.01 -0.41 -52.14
CA ARG A 15 -20.07 0.26 -51.24
C ARG A 15 -19.54 -0.78 -50.26
N THR A 16 -18.27 -1.13 -50.41
CA THR A 16 -17.53 -1.96 -49.46
C THR A 16 -17.25 -1.18 -48.17
N THR A 17 -17.93 -1.54 -47.09
CA THR A 17 -17.56 -1.17 -45.72
C THR A 17 -16.32 -1.97 -45.29
N PRO A 18 -15.34 -1.36 -44.58
CA PRO A 18 -14.20 -2.10 -44.06
C PRO A 18 -14.59 -2.94 -42.83
N PRO A 19 -13.91 -4.06 -42.56
CA PRO A 19 -14.34 -5.05 -41.58
C PRO A 19 -14.21 -4.53 -40.14
N ALA A 20 -15.30 -4.66 -39.38
CA ALA A 20 -15.45 -4.21 -38.00
C ALA A 20 -14.38 -4.77 -37.03
N GLN A 21 -13.76 -5.92 -37.34
CA GLN A 21 -12.76 -6.55 -36.47
C GLN A 21 -11.42 -5.78 -36.35
N LYS A 22 -10.99 -5.03 -37.38
CA LYS A 22 -9.75 -4.23 -37.30
C LYS A 22 -9.92 -2.98 -36.45
N ARG A 23 -11.12 -2.39 -36.40
CA ARG A 23 -11.42 -1.24 -35.53
C ARG A 23 -11.45 -1.64 -34.05
N THR A 24 -11.96 -2.84 -33.73
CA THR A 24 -12.03 -3.31 -32.35
C THR A 24 -10.64 -3.57 -31.75
N GLN A 25 -9.72 -4.19 -32.52
CA GLN A 25 -8.34 -4.41 -32.06
C GLN A 25 -7.52 -3.11 -31.96
N ALA A 26 -7.71 -2.17 -32.88
CA ALA A 26 -7.07 -0.86 -32.81
C ALA A 26 -7.56 -0.04 -31.60
N ASN A 27 -8.86 -0.09 -31.30
CA ASN A 27 -9.43 0.57 -30.12
C ASN A 27 -8.99 -0.09 -28.81
N LEU A 28 -8.87 -1.43 -28.76
CA LEU A 28 -8.36 -2.14 -27.59
C LEU A 28 -6.87 -1.82 -27.34
N ARG A 29 -6.05 -1.76 -28.40
CA ARG A 29 -4.63 -1.37 -28.29
C ARG A 29 -4.48 0.09 -27.86
N ALA A 30 -5.22 1.00 -28.49
CA ALA A 30 -5.23 2.42 -28.12
C ALA A 30 -5.73 2.65 -26.68
N SER A 31 -6.73 1.87 -26.23
CA SER A 31 -7.24 1.92 -24.85
C SER A 31 -6.26 1.32 -23.84
N SER A 32 -5.47 0.31 -24.23
CA SER A 32 -4.41 -0.27 -23.39
C SER A 32 -3.17 0.62 -23.31
N GLU A 33 -2.82 1.28 -24.41
CA GLU A 33 -1.70 2.24 -24.49
C GLU A 33 -2.06 3.51 -23.69
N THR A 34 -3.28 4.04 -23.84
CA THR A 34 -3.75 5.15 -22.99
C THR A 34 -3.86 4.78 -21.52
N ALA A 35 -4.26 3.55 -21.17
CA ALA A 35 -4.26 3.09 -19.77
C ALA A 35 -2.83 2.97 -19.20
N LEU A 36 -1.88 2.41 -19.96
CA LEU A 36 -0.48 2.28 -19.57
C LEU A 36 0.22 3.64 -19.49
N GLU A 37 -0.13 4.57 -20.37
CA GLU A 37 0.41 5.93 -20.43
C GLU A 37 -0.22 6.82 -19.35
N THR A 38 -1.48 6.59 -19.00
CA THR A 38 -2.14 7.20 -17.83
C THR A 38 -1.53 6.67 -16.53
N GLN A 39 -1.22 5.37 -16.45
CA GLN A 39 -0.53 4.78 -15.28
C GLN A 39 0.94 5.20 -15.18
N LYS A 40 1.63 5.44 -16.31
CA LYS A 40 2.98 6.04 -16.35
C LYS A 40 2.98 7.53 -16.00
N ARG A 41 1.98 8.30 -16.44
CA ARG A 41 1.83 9.74 -16.11
C ARG A 41 1.31 9.99 -14.69
N ARG A 42 0.65 9.02 -14.06
CA ARG A 42 0.11 9.10 -12.68
C ARG A 42 1.08 8.67 -11.58
N ARG A 43 2.37 8.48 -11.88
CA ARG A 43 3.39 8.68 -10.84
C ARG A 43 3.32 10.16 -10.48
N ILE A 44 2.57 10.49 -9.42
CA ILE A 44 2.65 11.76 -8.71
C ILE A 44 4.11 12.16 -8.78
N THR A 45 4.37 13.27 -9.47
CA THR A 45 5.69 13.87 -9.63
C THR A 45 6.32 13.81 -8.25
N ARG A 46 7.29 12.90 -8.08
CA ARG A 46 8.01 12.69 -6.82
C ARG A 46 8.48 14.08 -6.44
N ALA A 47 7.83 14.69 -5.44
CA ALA A 47 8.32 15.94 -4.90
C ALA A 47 9.76 15.65 -4.52
N SER A 48 10.70 16.32 -5.19
CA SER A 48 12.11 16.19 -4.86
C SER A 48 12.25 16.70 -3.42
N SER A 49 12.31 15.77 -2.47
CA SER A 49 12.52 16.13 -1.07
C SER A 49 13.78 17.00 -0.99
N PRO A 50 13.71 18.22 -0.43
CA PRO A 50 14.80 19.19 -0.49
C PRO A 50 16.06 18.77 0.29
N ASN A 51 16.03 17.64 1.01
CA ASN A 51 17.13 17.18 1.84
C ASN A 51 17.66 15.82 1.36
N LYS A 52 18.38 15.83 0.23
CA LYS A 52 19.34 14.77 -0.11
C LYS A 52 20.57 14.97 0.76
N GLY A 53 20.50 14.57 2.03
CA GLY A 53 21.60 14.64 2.98
C GLY A 53 21.76 13.33 3.73
N ILE A 54 23.00 12.92 3.98
CA ILE A 54 23.29 11.83 4.91
C ILE A 54 23.04 12.40 6.31
N ILE A 55 22.03 11.87 7.01
CA ILE A 55 21.82 12.17 8.44
C ILE A 55 22.78 11.28 9.23
N VAL A 56 23.56 11.89 10.10
CA VAL A 56 24.47 11.17 11.00
C VAL A 56 23.82 11.14 12.38
N LEU A 57 23.42 9.95 12.84
CA LEU A 57 23.00 9.74 14.22
C LEU A 57 24.22 9.28 15.02
N ALA A 58 24.67 10.13 15.94
CA ALA A 58 25.88 9.90 16.72
C ALA A 58 25.66 8.91 17.87
N ASP A 59 26.70 8.12 18.12
CA ASP A 59 27.00 7.37 19.34
C ASP A 59 26.09 6.15 19.65
N PHE A 60 26.66 4.96 19.45
CA PHE A 60 26.06 3.66 19.76
C PHE A 60 26.18 3.22 21.23
N SER A 61 26.97 3.90 22.05
CA SER A 61 27.49 3.32 23.29
C SER A 61 26.61 3.53 24.52
N ARG A 62 25.71 4.54 24.51
CA ARG A 62 24.81 4.86 25.64
C ARG A 62 23.75 5.93 25.37
N ASN A 63 23.91 6.75 24.32
CA ASN A 63 23.05 7.91 24.07
C ASN A 63 22.01 7.67 22.97
N THR A 64 20.90 8.40 23.04
CA THR A 64 19.95 8.52 21.93
C THR A 64 20.52 9.46 20.88
N GLY A 65 20.83 8.92 19.69
CA GLY A 65 21.10 9.77 18.53
C GLY A 65 19.82 10.52 18.17
N LEU A 66 19.89 11.84 17.97
CA LEU A 66 18.76 12.67 17.57
C LEU A 66 19.16 13.53 16.38
N ALA A 67 18.33 13.55 15.35
CA ALA A 67 18.50 14.45 14.23
C ALA A 67 17.14 14.86 13.66
N GLN A 68 17.08 16.07 13.10
CA GLN A 68 15.87 16.60 12.49
C GLN A 68 16.15 16.96 11.04
N VAL A 69 15.37 16.39 10.12
CA VAL A 69 15.54 16.62 8.68
C VAL A 69 14.19 16.76 8.01
N GLY A 70 13.96 17.93 7.41
CA GLY A 70 12.67 18.29 6.84
C GLY A 70 11.59 18.28 7.92
N GLU A 71 10.48 17.60 7.63
CA GLU A 71 9.33 17.44 8.53
C GLU A 71 9.48 16.29 9.54
N PHE A 72 10.63 15.59 9.55
CA PHE A 72 10.82 14.39 10.33
C PHE A 72 11.87 14.57 11.44
N GLU A 73 11.60 13.91 12.55
CA GLU A 73 12.55 13.66 13.63
C GLU A 73 13.01 12.20 13.57
N TRP A 74 14.32 12.04 13.66
CA TRP A 74 15.00 10.76 13.62
C TRP A 74 15.66 10.50 14.96
N SER A 75 15.52 9.29 15.45
CA SER A 75 16.24 8.85 16.64
C SER A 75 16.78 7.45 16.51
N SER A 76 17.80 7.14 17.30
CA SER A 76 18.30 5.77 17.40
C SER A 76 18.63 5.40 18.84
N PHE A 77 18.31 4.18 19.22
CA PHE A 77 18.63 3.64 20.55
C PHE A 77 18.86 2.12 20.49
N THR A 78 19.28 1.57 21.62
CA THR A 78 19.48 0.13 21.80
C THR A 78 18.38 -0.42 22.69
N ASP A 79 17.65 -1.42 22.23
CA ASP A 79 16.67 -2.11 23.07
C ASP A 79 17.37 -3.18 23.93
N LEU A 80 17.64 -2.81 25.18
CA LEU A 80 18.24 -3.69 26.19
C LEU A 80 17.26 -4.73 26.74
N GLY A 81 15.97 -4.62 26.42
CA GLY A 81 14.94 -5.59 26.82
C GLY A 81 14.89 -6.83 25.92
N ASN A 82 15.56 -6.79 24.76
CA ASN A 82 15.61 -7.90 23.82
C ASN A 82 16.85 -8.79 24.08
N PRO A 83 16.70 -10.11 24.26
CA PRO A 83 17.82 -11.04 24.45
C PRO A 83 18.88 -11.01 23.33
N GLN A 84 18.50 -10.55 22.12
CA GLN A 84 19.40 -10.42 20.97
C GLN A 84 19.94 -8.99 20.76
N CYS A 85 19.71 -8.06 21.71
CA CYS A 85 20.13 -6.66 21.68
C CYS A 85 19.91 -5.99 20.30
N CYS A 86 18.73 -5.42 20.06
CA CYS A 86 18.43 -4.82 18.76
C CYS A 86 18.77 -3.32 18.73
N LYS A 87 19.37 -2.86 17.62
CA LYS A 87 19.48 -1.43 17.33
C LYS A 87 18.19 -0.98 16.64
N VAL A 88 17.63 0.09 17.17
CA VAL A 88 16.35 0.65 16.75
C VAL A 88 16.59 2.01 16.13
N ILE A 89 16.02 2.23 14.94
CA ILE A 89 15.95 3.52 14.26
C ILE A 89 14.48 3.92 14.23
N CYS A 90 14.20 5.14 14.68
CA CYS A 90 12.87 5.71 14.65
C CYS A 90 12.83 6.89 13.69
N CYS A 91 11.69 7.03 13.02
CA CYS A 91 11.32 8.19 12.24
C CYS A 91 9.87 8.55 12.59
N GLN A 92 9.62 9.83 12.84
CA GLN A 92 8.28 10.36 13.11
C GLN A 92 8.16 11.79 12.59
N PRO A 93 6.94 12.27 12.26
CA PRO A 93 6.74 13.68 11.94
C PRO A 93 7.00 14.54 13.19
N LYS A 94 7.47 15.78 12.97
CA LYS A 94 7.67 16.77 14.05
C LYS A 94 6.36 17.21 14.69
N ASP A 95 5.29 17.23 13.89
CA ASP A 95 3.94 17.51 14.36
C ASP A 95 3.24 16.20 14.71
N ALA A 96 2.64 16.16 15.90
CA ALA A 96 1.93 15.01 16.45
C ALA A 96 0.44 14.96 16.06
N SER A 97 -0.01 15.83 15.14
CA SER A 97 -1.41 15.85 14.71
C SER A 97 -1.87 14.51 14.10
N ARG A 98 -3.05 14.05 14.55
CA ARG A 98 -3.67 12.81 14.07
C ARG A 98 -4.13 12.88 12.62
N THR A 99 -4.25 14.07 12.02
CA THR A 99 -4.69 14.27 10.64
C THR A 99 -3.54 14.25 9.63
N ILE A 100 -2.30 14.05 10.09
CA ILE A 100 -1.13 14.01 9.22
C ILE A 100 -1.03 12.63 8.55
N LEU A 101 -1.11 12.64 7.22
CA LEU A 101 -0.69 11.50 6.40
C LEU A 101 0.78 11.67 6.05
N TRP A 102 1.59 10.67 6.39
CA TRP A 102 3.02 10.71 6.07
C TRP A 102 3.59 9.34 5.76
N SER A 103 4.66 9.37 4.95
CA SER A 103 5.49 8.20 4.67
C SER A 103 6.93 8.66 4.46
N CYS A 104 7.88 7.83 4.85
CA CYS A 104 9.30 8.08 4.63
C CYS A 104 9.99 6.77 4.28
N SER A 105 10.48 6.64 3.05
CA SER A 105 11.38 5.57 2.65
C SER A 105 12.80 6.06 2.85
N ALA A 106 13.57 5.32 3.63
CA ALA A 106 14.97 5.63 3.89
C ALA A 106 15.84 4.38 3.78
N ALA A 107 17.11 4.61 3.47
CA ALA A 107 18.14 3.58 3.44
C ALA A 107 19.42 4.16 4.03
N GLY A 108 20.34 3.32 4.46
CA GLY A 108 21.50 3.81 5.18
C GLY A 108 22.54 2.77 5.49
N THR A 109 23.55 3.19 6.24
CA THR A 109 24.65 2.34 6.66
C THR A 109 24.95 2.52 8.13
N PHE A 110 25.33 1.45 8.79
CA PHE A 110 26.00 1.51 10.08
C PHE A 110 27.51 1.57 9.84
N VAL A 111 28.16 2.54 10.50
CA VAL A 111 29.58 2.84 10.36
C VAL A 111 30.27 2.65 11.69
N GLU A 112 31.37 1.92 11.68
CA GLU A 112 32.28 1.75 12.80
C GLU A 112 33.47 2.71 12.67
N THR A 113 33.78 3.44 13.74
CA THR A 113 34.95 4.30 13.83
C THR A 113 35.99 3.61 14.71
N LYS A 114 37.11 3.20 14.10
CA LYS A 114 38.20 2.55 14.82
C LYS A 114 38.92 3.54 15.74
N LYS A 115 39.08 3.18 17.01
CA LYS A 115 39.86 3.99 17.97
C LYS A 115 41.30 4.17 17.48
N GLY A 116 41.75 5.43 17.37
CA GLY A 116 43.12 5.77 17.02
C GLY A 116 43.41 5.95 15.52
N THR A 117 42.40 5.79 14.65
CA THR A 117 42.49 6.06 13.21
C THR A 117 41.27 6.86 12.76
N GLU A 118 41.41 7.78 11.80
CA GLU A 118 40.26 8.44 11.14
C GLU A 118 39.55 7.53 10.12
N GLU A 119 39.88 6.23 10.09
CA GLU A 119 39.26 5.27 9.17
C GLU A 119 37.89 4.80 9.68
N ASN A 120 36.87 5.10 8.89
CA ASN A 120 35.49 4.65 9.08
C ASN A 120 35.21 3.42 8.22
N THR A 121 34.59 2.39 8.80
CA THR A 121 34.25 1.14 8.09
C THR A 121 32.76 0.90 8.10
N VAL A 122 32.15 0.76 6.92
CA VAL A 122 30.75 0.35 6.78
C VAL A 122 30.66 -1.16 7.01
N PHE A 123 29.76 -1.59 7.91
CA PHE A 123 29.60 -3.01 8.22
C PHE A 123 28.17 -3.54 8.03
N HIS A 124 27.16 -2.66 7.95
CA HIS A 124 25.78 -3.07 7.68
C HIS A 124 25.04 -2.01 6.84
N PHE A 125 24.25 -2.49 5.88
CA PHE A 125 23.32 -1.69 5.10
C PHE A 125 21.91 -1.98 5.57
N TRP A 126 21.08 -0.94 5.63
CA TRP A 126 19.68 -1.07 6.01
C TRP A 126 18.78 -0.26 5.09
N ASN A 127 17.52 -0.67 5.01
CA ASN A 127 16.46 0.07 4.37
C ASN A 127 15.16 -0.15 5.14
N ALA A 128 14.34 0.89 5.20
CA ALA A 128 13.08 0.85 5.92
C ALA A 128 12.05 1.79 5.29
N LEU A 129 10.79 1.43 5.51
CA LEU A 129 9.65 2.28 5.20
C LEU A 129 8.98 2.66 6.52
N PHE A 130 8.96 3.95 6.78
CA PHE A 130 8.29 4.56 7.91
C PHE A 130 6.99 5.24 7.45
N GLY A 131 6.03 5.39 8.33
CA GLY A 131 4.77 6.06 8.05
C GLY A 131 3.79 5.93 9.20
N ASN A 132 2.53 6.32 8.95
CA ASN A 132 1.45 6.11 9.91
C ASN A 132 1.45 4.65 10.42
N ARG A 133 1.41 4.45 11.75
CA ARG A 133 1.46 3.14 12.43
C ARG A 133 2.75 2.31 12.23
N ALA A 134 3.80 2.86 11.63
CA ALA A 134 5.11 2.21 11.52
C ALA A 134 6.25 3.24 11.62
N THR A 135 6.64 3.57 12.85
CA THR A 135 7.69 4.56 13.14
C THR A 135 9.05 3.94 13.42
N ILE A 136 9.12 2.62 13.50
CA ILE A 136 10.29 1.90 14.03
C ILE A 136 10.83 0.92 13.00
N PHE A 137 12.15 0.92 12.86
CA PHE A 137 12.93 -0.13 12.22
C PHE A 137 13.87 -0.73 13.26
N SER A 138 13.91 -2.06 13.35
CA SER A 138 14.82 -2.78 14.23
C SER A 138 15.69 -3.74 13.43
N THR A 139 16.96 -3.84 13.83
CA THR A 139 17.91 -4.83 13.30
C THR A 139 18.28 -5.81 14.40
N THR A 140 18.23 -7.11 14.09
CA THR A 140 18.63 -8.19 15.00
C THR A 140 19.83 -8.93 14.42
N GLY A 141 20.72 -9.46 15.27
CA GLY A 141 21.64 -10.51 14.86
C GLY A 141 22.95 -10.65 15.64
N ASN A 142 23.47 -11.88 15.67
CA ASN A 142 24.73 -12.32 16.27
C ASN A 142 26.00 -11.58 15.76
N LYS A 143 25.88 -10.73 14.73
CA LYS A 143 26.99 -9.88 14.24
C LYS A 143 27.30 -8.73 15.20
N TYR A 144 26.39 -8.43 16.12
CA TYR A 144 26.51 -7.35 17.12
C TYR A 144 27.06 -7.83 18.47
N ASP A 145 27.28 -9.13 18.68
CA ASP A 145 27.89 -9.64 19.92
C ASP A 145 29.30 -9.07 20.18
N ARG A 146 29.98 -8.57 19.14
CA ARG A 146 31.28 -7.88 19.27
C ARG A 146 31.18 -6.43 19.80
N TRP A 147 29.99 -5.86 19.94
CA TRP A 147 29.79 -4.42 20.11
C TRP A 147 29.56 -3.96 21.55
N MET A 148 29.61 -4.87 22.52
CA MET A 148 29.49 -4.54 23.94
C MET A 148 30.75 -3.86 24.51
N ASP A 149 31.88 -3.86 23.79
CA ASP A 149 33.17 -3.31 24.25
C ASP A 149 33.64 -2.07 23.47
N GLY A 150 33.16 -0.89 23.86
CA GLY A 150 33.88 0.37 23.64
C GLY A 150 34.09 0.82 22.19
N ILE A 151 33.30 0.32 21.23
CA ILE A 151 33.31 0.75 19.83
C ILE A 151 32.43 2.00 19.66
N SER A 152 33.00 3.05 19.07
CA SER A 152 32.26 4.24 18.62
C SER A 152 31.84 4.07 17.16
N GLY A 153 30.69 4.64 16.79
CA GLY A 153 30.25 4.62 15.41
C GLY A 153 29.03 5.50 15.19
N GLU A 154 28.58 5.54 13.94
CA GLU A 154 27.50 6.40 13.47
C GLU A 154 26.50 5.61 12.61
N ILE A 155 25.24 6.07 12.61
CA ILE A 155 24.24 5.60 11.65
C ILE A 155 24.07 6.69 10.60
N HIS A 156 24.33 6.32 9.35
CA HIS A 156 24.01 7.13 8.19
C HIS A 156 22.59 6.82 7.75
N VAL A 157 21.76 7.85 7.59
CA VAL A 157 20.41 7.77 7.01
C VAL A 157 20.38 8.57 5.73
N ASN A 158 19.82 8.00 4.67
CA ASN A 158 19.55 8.66 3.40
C ASN A 158 18.06 8.56 3.09
N ILE A 159 17.38 9.70 2.99
CA ILE A 159 15.95 9.76 2.67
C ILE A 159 15.78 9.55 1.17
N VAL A 160 15.16 8.43 0.79
CA VAL A 160 14.94 8.02 -0.60
C VAL A 160 13.67 8.67 -1.17
N ALA A 161 12.62 8.75 -0.35
CA ALA A 161 11.36 9.42 -0.69
C ALA A 161 10.62 9.77 0.60
N SER A 162 9.88 10.87 0.60
CA SER A 162 9.06 11.25 1.74
C SER A 162 7.81 12.02 1.33
N LEU A 163 6.74 11.84 2.09
CA LEU A 163 5.55 12.67 2.05
C LEU A 163 5.20 13.10 3.47
N HIS A 164 4.79 14.36 3.59
CA HIS A 164 4.14 14.91 4.78
C HIS A 164 2.94 15.74 4.31
N ALA A 165 1.73 15.34 4.67
CA ALA A 165 0.49 15.98 4.26
C ALA A 165 -0.41 16.22 5.47
N ASP A 166 -0.59 17.50 5.82
CA ASP A 166 -1.55 17.91 6.84
C ASP A 166 -2.95 17.99 6.22
N LEU A 167 -3.78 16.98 6.48
CA LEU A 167 -5.09 16.87 5.86
C LEU A 167 -6.14 17.77 6.52
N SER A 168 -5.82 18.47 7.61
CA SER A 168 -6.73 19.49 8.17
C SER A 168 -6.89 20.69 7.23
N LYS A 169 -5.98 20.83 6.26
CA LYS A 169 -5.95 21.92 5.29
C LYS A 169 -6.54 21.49 3.95
N GLU A 170 -7.38 22.34 3.37
CA GLU A 170 -8.02 22.11 2.06
C GLU A 170 -7.01 22.09 0.90
N ASN A 171 -5.94 22.87 1.00
CA ASN A 171 -4.88 22.96 0.00
C ASN A 171 -3.71 21.99 0.25
N ASN A 172 -3.98 20.85 0.88
CA ASN A 172 -2.96 19.85 1.18
C ASN A 172 -2.40 19.18 -0.11
N PRO A 173 -1.19 18.59 -0.07
CA PRO A 173 -0.50 18.15 -1.28
C PRO A 173 -1.15 16.95 -2.01
N LEU A 174 -2.19 16.33 -1.45
CA LEU A 174 -2.94 15.27 -2.13
C LEU A 174 -4.03 15.82 -3.06
N ILE A 175 -4.38 17.09 -2.93
CA ILE A 175 -5.43 17.75 -3.71
C ILE A 175 -4.77 18.64 -4.76
N THR A 176 -4.89 18.24 -6.03
CA THR A 176 -4.28 18.99 -7.15
C THR A 176 -5.21 20.09 -7.66
N ASN A 177 -6.52 19.85 -7.67
CA ASN A 177 -7.53 20.82 -8.06
C ASN A 177 -8.37 21.18 -6.82
N PRO A 178 -8.43 22.46 -6.38
CA PRO A 178 -9.26 22.87 -5.26
C PRO A 178 -10.74 22.50 -5.40
N GLU A 179 -11.28 22.46 -6.62
CA GLU A 179 -12.67 22.07 -6.87
C GLU A 179 -12.93 20.57 -6.60
N ASP A 180 -11.87 19.75 -6.54
CA ASP A 180 -11.97 18.33 -6.18
C ASP A 180 -11.88 18.12 -4.66
N ALA A 181 -11.73 19.19 -3.86
CA ALA A 181 -11.62 19.07 -2.41
C ALA A 181 -12.99 18.79 -1.77
N VAL A 182 -13.06 17.75 -0.95
CA VAL A 182 -14.23 17.48 -0.10
C VAL A 182 -13.79 17.22 1.32
N LYS A 183 -14.66 17.54 2.27
CA LYS A 183 -14.41 17.34 3.69
C LYS A 183 -15.00 16.01 4.15
N LEU A 184 -14.19 15.20 4.82
CA LEU A 184 -14.63 14.00 5.54
C LEU A 184 -14.47 14.21 7.03
N LYS A 185 -15.50 13.79 7.79
CA LYS A 185 -15.46 13.74 9.25
C LYS A 185 -15.33 12.29 9.73
N ILE A 186 -14.25 12.00 10.46
CA ILE A 186 -13.90 10.66 10.95
C ILE A 186 -13.37 10.79 12.38
N GLU A 187 -13.91 10.05 13.34
CA GLU A 187 -13.52 10.12 14.78
C GLU A 187 -13.39 11.56 15.33
N ASN A 188 -14.36 12.43 15.02
CA ASN A 188 -14.36 13.86 15.40
C ASN A 188 -13.19 14.68 14.82
N GLN A 189 -12.47 14.17 13.83
CA GLN A 189 -11.50 14.93 13.04
C GLN A 189 -12.09 15.27 11.68
N GLU A 190 -11.79 16.46 11.18
CA GLU A 190 -12.11 16.88 9.82
C GLU A 190 -10.84 16.79 8.97
N ILE A 191 -10.94 16.10 7.84
CA ILE A 191 -9.87 15.98 6.86
C ILE A 191 -10.36 16.34 5.46
N TRP A 192 -9.48 16.93 4.67
CA TRP A 192 -9.73 17.26 3.27
C TRP A 192 -9.10 16.22 2.37
N VAL A 193 -9.89 15.68 1.45
CA VAL A 193 -9.49 14.63 0.53
C VAL A 193 -9.86 14.97 -0.92
N SER A 194 -9.23 14.31 -1.88
CA SER A 194 -9.61 14.44 -3.28
C SER A 194 -10.83 13.57 -3.59
N LYS A 195 -11.96 14.22 -3.89
CA LYS A 195 -13.20 13.60 -4.39
C LYS A 195 -12.88 12.69 -5.58
N LYS A 196 -12.16 13.22 -6.55
CA LYS A 196 -11.83 12.54 -7.81
C LYS A 196 -11.03 11.26 -7.61
N GLU A 197 -10.02 11.27 -6.73
CA GLU A 197 -9.19 10.07 -6.50
C GLU A 197 -10.01 8.96 -5.81
N LEU A 198 -10.86 9.32 -4.86
CA LEU A 198 -11.74 8.37 -4.18
C LEU A 198 -12.81 7.80 -5.12
N THR A 199 -13.52 8.65 -5.89
CA THR A 199 -14.55 8.16 -6.83
C THR A 199 -13.95 7.34 -7.97
N PHE A 200 -12.73 7.65 -8.41
CA PHE A 200 -12.04 6.87 -9.44
C PHE A 200 -11.76 5.43 -8.98
N HIS A 201 -11.47 5.24 -7.68
CA HIS A 201 -11.11 3.94 -7.13
C HIS A 201 -12.28 3.20 -6.46
N SER A 202 -13.39 3.87 -6.19
CA SER A 202 -14.50 3.31 -5.40
C SER A 202 -15.86 3.77 -5.91
N HIS A 203 -16.69 2.79 -6.26
CA HIS A 203 -18.10 3.05 -6.57
C HIS A 203 -18.88 3.55 -5.33
N TYR A 204 -18.51 3.10 -4.13
CA TYR A 204 -19.11 3.61 -2.89
C TYR A 204 -18.93 5.13 -2.78
N PHE A 205 -17.70 5.63 -2.97
CA PHE A 205 -17.42 7.07 -2.88
C PHE A 205 -18.03 7.85 -4.05
N ASP A 206 -18.12 7.25 -5.24
CA ASP A 206 -18.86 7.85 -6.36
C ASP A 206 -20.33 8.09 -6.00
N VAL A 207 -21.02 7.07 -5.47
CA VAL A 207 -22.41 7.22 -5.00
C VAL A 207 -22.49 8.23 -3.86
N LEU A 208 -21.58 8.18 -2.89
CA LEU A 208 -21.60 9.08 -1.72
C LEU A 208 -21.48 10.56 -2.15
N PHE A 209 -20.55 10.89 -3.04
CA PHE A 209 -20.24 12.29 -3.38
C PHE A 209 -21.05 12.84 -4.55
N ASN A 210 -21.57 11.98 -5.43
CA ASN A 210 -22.32 12.41 -6.61
C ASN A 210 -23.83 12.11 -6.51
N GLY A 211 -24.25 11.23 -5.61
CA GLY A 211 -25.66 10.93 -5.34
C GLY A 211 -26.40 12.09 -4.71
N ASP A 212 -27.74 12.06 -4.79
CA ASP A 212 -28.60 13.14 -4.30
C ASP A 212 -28.91 12.99 -2.80
N PHE A 213 -27.87 13.05 -1.98
CA PHE A 213 -27.95 13.03 -0.53
C PHE A 213 -27.92 14.45 0.06
N LYS A 214 -28.40 14.63 1.30
CA LYS A 214 -28.44 15.96 1.94
C LYS A 214 -27.04 16.52 2.18
N GLU A 215 -26.09 15.62 2.42
CA GLU A 215 -24.67 15.86 2.68
C GLU A 215 -23.96 16.55 1.49
N LYS A 216 -24.49 16.37 0.26
CA LYS A 216 -23.98 17.00 -0.96
C LYS A 216 -24.09 18.53 -0.94
N ALA A 217 -25.01 19.10 -0.17
CA ALA A 217 -25.19 20.55 -0.12
C ALA A 217 -24.01 21.28 0.57
N GLU A 218 -23.27 20.59 1.44
CA GLU A 218 -22.18 21.17 2.23
C GLU A 218 -20.80 20.58 1.87
N ASP A 219 -20.73 19.64 0.92
CA ASP A 219 -19.54 18.84 0.57
C ASP A 219 -18.76 18.32 1.80
N SER A 220 -19.52 17.95 2.83
CA SER A 220 -19.05 17.49 4.13
C SER A 220 -19.76 16.19 4.47
N TYR A 221 -18.99 15.11 4.58
CA TYR A 221 -19.53 13.76 4.74
C TYR A 221 -18.95 13.11 6.00
N GLU A 222 -19.82 12.52 6.83
CA GLU A 222 -19.40 11.80 8.04
C GLU A 222 -19.26 10.31 7.78
N LEU A 223 -18.08 9.74 8.05
CA LEU A 223 -17.85 8.30 7.99
C LEU A 223 -17.87 7.73 9.42
N LYS A 224 -18.95 7.02 9.75
CA LYS A 224 -19.17 6.39 11.05
C LYS A 224 -18.45 5.05 11.13
N ASP A 225 -18.06 4.66 12.34
CA ASP A 225 -17.40 3.37 12.64
C ASP A 225 -16.08 3.12 11.87
N VAL A 226 -15.42 4.20 11.44
CA VAL A 226 -14.11 4.18 10.78
C VAL A 226 -13.04 4.72 11.72
N LYS A 227 -11.96 3.97 11.90
CA LYS A 227 -10.77 4.46 12.63
C LYS A 227 -9.96 5.37 11.73
N LEU A 228 -9.65 6.58 12.20
CA LEU A 228 -8.91 7.57 11.41
C LEU A 228 -7.55 7.02 10.95
N GLU A 229 -6.81 6.34 11.83
CA GLU A 229 -5.47 5.82 11.51
C GLU A 229 -5.48 4.80 10.36
N ASP A 230 -6.48 3.93 10.32
CA ASP A 230 -6.64 2.94 9.24
C ASP A 230 -7.09 3.62 7.94
N PHE A 231 -7.94 4.66 8.05
CA PHE A 231 -8.37 5.45 6.90
C PHE A 231 -7.21 6.24 6.28
N LEU A 232 -6.29 6.78 7.07
CA LEU A 232 -5.10 7.47 6.55
C LEU A 232 -4.22 6.52 5.73
N LEU A 233 -4.00 5.29 6.22
CA LEU A 233 -3.27 4.27 5.47
C LEU A 233 -3.98 3.92 4.15
N LEU A 234 -5.30 3.75 4.19
CA LEU A 234 -6.13 3.52 3.01
C LEU A 234 -6.00 4.66 2.00
N LEU A 235 -6.11 5.91 2.45
CA LEU A 235 -6.00 7.10 1.60
C LEU A 235 -4.63 7.16 0.94
N GLY A 236 -3.56 6.89 1.69
CA GLY A 236 -2.22 6.83 1.12
C GLY A 236 -2.08 5.79 0.03
N ILE A 237 -2.66 4.60 0.21
CA ILE A 237 -2.67 3.55 -0.83
C ILE A 237 -3.45 3.98 -2.07
N VAL A 238 -4.61 4.63 -1.90
CA VAL A 238 -5.44 5.15 -2.99
C VAL A 238 -4.69 6.19 -3.82
N HIS A 239 -3.92 7.07 -3.18
CA HIS A 239 -3.04 8.03 -3.85
C HIS A 239 -1.76 7.40 -4.42
N GLY A 240 -1.61 6.06 -4.39
CA GLY A 240 -0.45 5.37 -4.94
C GLY A 240 0.84 5.52 -4.12
N LEU A 241 0.73 5.95 -2.87
CA LEU A 241 1.87 6.02 -1.96
C LEU A 241 2.28 4.61 -1.51
N THR A 242 3.56 4.47 -1.18
CA THR A 242 4.04 3.24 -0.53
C THR A 242 3.82 3.40 0.97
N MET A 243 2.73 2.83 1.48
CA MET A 243 2.37 2.87 2.90
C MET A 243 2.83 1.59 3.60
N PRO A 244 3.38 1.70 4.83
CA PRO A 244 3.74 0.52 5.62
C PRO A 244 2.46 -0.19 6.11
N ILE A 245 2.32 -1.47 5.75
CA ILE A 245 1.28 -2.36 6.27
C ILE A 245 1.95 -3.33 7.24
N ASN A 246 1.29 -3.63 8.35
CA ASN A 246 1.74 -4.56 9.37
C ASN A 246 0.58 -5.38 9.94
N GLU A 247 0.88 -6.33 10.81
CA GLU A 247 -0.10 -7.25 11.42
C GLU A 247 -1.22 -6.52 12.17
N ARG A 248 -0.95 -5.32 12.71
CA ARG A 248 -1.93 -4.53 13.47
C ARG A 248 -2.84 -3.67 12.59
N SER A 249 -2.50 -3.50 11.31
CA SER A 249 -3.20 -2.62 10.37
C SER A 249 -3.88 -3.39 9.22
N VAL A 250 -3.36 -4.57 8.85
CA VAL A 250 -3.86 -5.33 7.72
C VAL A 250 -5.35 -5.66 7.82
N GLU A 251 -5.84 -6.09 8.98
CA GLU A 251 -7.25 -6.43 9.15
C GLU A 251 -8.16 -5.19 9.04
N GLY A 252 -7.76 -4.07 9.64
CA GLY A 252 -8.50 -2.80 9.53
C GLY A 252 -8.57 -2.32 8.08
N LEU A 253 -7.44 -2.39 7.36
CA LEU A 253 -7.39 -2.04 5.95
C LEU A 253 -8.22 -2.97 5.07
N LEU A 254 -8.25 -4.28 5.35
CA LEU A 254 -9.10 -5.23 4.63
C LEU A 254 -10.58 -4.91 4.84
N LYS A 255 -11.00 -4.61 6.07
CA LYS A 255 -12.38 -4.19 6.39
C LYS A 255 -12.77 -2.93 5.64
N LEU A 256 -11.93 -1.89 5.67
CA LEU A 256 -12.22 -0.65 4.95
C LEU A 256 -12.17 -0.84 3.42
N GLY A 257 -11.23 -1.64 2.93
CA GLY A 257 -11.09 -1.95 1.51
C GLY A 257 -12.31 -2.69 0.95
N ASP A 258 -12.85 -3.65 1.69
CA ASP A 258 -14.07 -4.38 1.32
C ASP A 258 -15.31 -3.47 1.42
N PHE A 259 -15.46 -2.76 2.55
CA PHE A 259 -16.61 -1.88 2.80
C PHE A 259 -16.71 -0.75 1.76
N PHE A 260 -15.60 -0.06 1.49
CA PHE A 260 -15.55 1.01 0.50
C PHE A 260 -15.30 0.51 -0.93
N GLN A 261 -15.25 -0.79 -1.18
CA GLN A 261 -15.06 -1.38 -2.52
C GLN A 261 -13.77 -0.89 -3.21
N LEU A 262 -12.68 -0.77 -2.44
CA LEU A 262 -11.38 -0.26 -2.88
C LEU A 262 -10.43 -1.41 -3.20
N LYS A 263 -10.47 -1.88 -4.46
CA LYS A 263 -9.58 -2.95 -4.94
C LYS A 263 -8.08 -2.69 -4.70
N PRO A 264 -7.52 -1.48 -4.90
CA PRO A 264 -6.09 -1.24 -4.66
C PRO A 264 -5.65 -1.52 -3.22
N VAL A 265 -6.54 -1.29 -2.25
CA VAL A 265 -6.28 -1.55 -0.82
C VAL A 265 -6.26 -3.04 -0.55
N LEU A 266 -7.24 -3.77 -1.08
CA LEU A 266 -7.31 -5.23 -0.98
C LEU A 266 -6.10 -5.90 -1.64
N ASP A 267 -5.70 -5.43 -2.82
CA ASP A 267 -4.52 -5.93 -3.53
C ASP A 267 -3.23 -5.72 -2.72
N ARG A 268 -3.07 -4.56 -2.06
CA ARG A 268 -1.91 -4.29 -1.21
C ARG A 268 -1.88 -5.11 0.07
N CYS A 269 -3.04 -5.33 0.70
CA CYS A 269 -3.13 -6.21 1.86
C CYS A 269 -2.86 -7.67 1.48
N SER A 270 -3.40 -8.10 0.33
CA SER A 270 -3.13 -9.41 -0.27
C SER A 270 -1.63 -9.65 -0.46
N GLU A 271 -0.92 -8.68 -1.04
CA GLU A 271 0.53 -8.76 -1.23
C GLU A 271 1.30 -8.81 0.10
N PHE A 272 0.92 -7.99 1.07
CA PHE A 272 1.53 -8.03 2.41
C PHE A 272 1.37 -9.41 3.07
N LEU A 273 0.17 -9.99 3.04
CA LEU A 273 -0.11 -11.29 3.65
C LEU A 273 0.74 -12.43 3.07
N LYS A 274 1.13 -12.36 1.79
CA LYS A 274 2.00 -13.37 1.16
C LYS A 274 3.38 -13.44 1.82
N HIS A 275 3.90 -12.29 2.27
CA HIS A 275 5.26 -12.18 2.79
C HIS A 275 5.35 -11.98 4.31
N ALA A 276 4.23 -11.63 4.97
CA ALA A 276 4.20 -11.40 6.41
C ALA A 276 4.50 -12.66 7.22
N ASP A 277 5.13 -12.53 8.38
CA ASP A 277 5.35 -13.65 9.32
C ASP A 277 4.12 -13.86 10.24
N ILE A 278 2.95 -14.00 9.61
CA ILE A 278 1.68 -14.29 10.29
C ILE A 278 1.44 -15.79 10.21
N LYS A 279 0.81 -16.36 11.25
CA LYS A 279 0.44 -17.78 11.27
C LYS A 279 -0.38 -18.14 10.03
N PRO A 280 -0.09 -19.26 9.35
CA PRO A 280 -0.80 -19.65 8.13
C PRO A 280 -2.33 -19.69 8.28
N LEU A 281 -2.84 -20.10 9.44
CA LEU A 281 -4.27 -20.16 9.72
C LEU A 281 -4.90 -18.77 9.76
N ASP A 282 -4.27 -17.80 10.44
CA ASP A 282 -4.79 -16.43 10.52
C ASP A 282 -4.80 -15.78 9.12
N LYS A 283 -3.75 -16.02 8.31
CA LYS A 283 -3.74 -15.58 6.90
C LYS A 283 -4.87 -16.19 6.09
N LEU A 284 -5.15 -17.48 6.32
CA LEU A 284 -6.21 -18.20 5.64
C LEU A 284 -7.58 -17.62 5.97
N GLU A 285 -7.85 -17.36 7.25
CA GLU A 285 -9.10 -16.76 7.71
C GLU A 285 -9.34 -15.39 7.07
N LEU A 286 -8.33 -14.53 7.06
CA LEU A 286 -8.40 -13.23 6.38
C LEU A 286 -8.65 -13.41 4.87
N ALA A 287 -7.92 -14.32 4.22
CA ALA A 287 -8.08 -14.54 2.78
C ALA A 287 -9.47 -15.06 2.41
N LEU A 288 -10.06 -15.94 3.23
CA LEU A 288 -11.43 -16.43 3.06
C LEU A 288 -12.45 -15.31 3.30
N GLN A 289 -12.35 -14.62 4.45
CA GLN A 289 -13.28 -13.57 4.85
C GLN A 289 -13.38 -12.44 3.81
N PHE A 290 -12.23 -11.99 3.29
CA PHE A 290 -12.15 -10.89 2.34
C PHE A 290 -12.02 -11.36 0.88
N LYS A 291 -12.28 -12.65 0.61
CA LYS A 291 -12.33 -13.24 -0.74
C LYS A 291 -11.06 -12.99 -1.57
N LEU A 292 -9.89 -13.04 -0.93
CA LEU A 292 -8.58 -12.80 -1.54
C LEU A 292 -8.09 -14.05 -2.30
N GLY A 293 -8.66 -14.32 -3.46
CA GLY A 293 -8.47 -15.59 -4.17
C GLY A 293 -7.01 -15.94 -4.51
N SER A 294 -6.19 -14.96 -4.90
CA SER A 294 -4.76 -15.19 -5.17
C SER A 294 -4.00 -15.57 -3.91
N THR A 295 -4.25 -14.88 -2.80
CA THR A 295 -3.60 -15.17 -1.51
C THR A 295 -4.04 -16.52 -0.98
N LEU A 296 -5.32 -16.85 -1.12
CA LEU A 296 -5.86 -18.15 -0.73
C LEU A 296 -5.18 -19.28 -1.50
N THR A 297 -4.95 -19.11 -2.80
CA THR A 297 -4.21 -20.06 -3.65
C THR A 297 -2.78 -20.26 -3.15
N ASP A 298 -2.05 -19.17 -2.87
CA ASP A 298 -0.67 -19.22 -2.39
C ASP A 298 -0.57 -19.90 -1.01
N ILE A 299 -1.52 -19.62 -0.11
CA ILE A 299 -1.60 -20.27 1.21
C ILE A 299 -1.83 -21.77 1.04
N ILE A 300 -2.86 -22.18 0.30
CA ILE A 300 -3.17 -23.60 0.06
C ILE A 300 -1.96 -24.32 -0.57
N ALA A 301 -1.26 -23.67 -1.50
CA ALA A 301 -0.06 -24.21 -2.13
C ALA A 301 1.11 -24.40 -1.14
N ALA A 302 1.26 -23.53 -0.14
CA ALA A 302 2.31 -23.63 0.88
C ALA A 302 1.99 -24.61 2.04
N MET A 303 0.71 -24.80 2.39
CA MET A 303 0.30 -25.63 3.54
C MET A 303 0.62 -27.12 3.36
N LYS A 304 0.83 -27.83 4.47
CA LYS A 304 1.02 -29.29 4.44
C LYS A 304 -0.34 -29.99 4.22
N VAL A 305 -0.29 -31.18 3.62
CA VAL A 305 -1.51 -31.99 3.35
C VAL A 305 -2.25 -32.33 4.63
N GLU A 306 -1.51 -32.65 5.69
CA GLU A 306 -2.07 -33.01 7.00
C GLU A 306 -2.81 -31.82 7.64
N GLU A 307 -2.30 -30.60 7.47
CA GLU A 307 -2.94 -29.37 7.92
C GLU A 307 -4.21 -29.08 7.11
N LEU A 308 -4.14 -29.24 5.79
CA LEU A 308 -5.29 -29.04 4.89
C LEU A 308 -6.46 -29.98 5.25
N LYS A 309 -6.18 -31.26 5.54
CA LYS A 309 -7.22 -32.23 5.96
C LYS A 309 -7.98 -31.78 7.21
N ASN A 310 -7.27 -31.21 8.19
CA ASN A 310 -7.88 -30.71 9.43
C ASN A 310 -8.75 -29.47 9.20
N ILE A 311 -8.43 -28.67 8.19
CA ILE A 311 -9.07 -27.38 7.90
C ILE A 311 -10.25 -27.54 6.94
N CYS A 312 -10.21 -28.51 6.01
CA CYS A 312 -11.32 -28.83 5.10
C CYS A 312 -12.66 -29.04 5.82
N VAL A 313 -12.63 -29.51 7.06
CA VAL A 313 -13.83 -29.80 7.86
C VAL A 313 -14.34 -28.55 8.60
N ARG A 314 -13.49 -27.51 8.75
CA ARG A 314 -13.76 -26.36 9.62
C ARG A 314 -14.23 -25.12 8.88
N TYR A 315 -13.85 -24.95 7.61
CA TYR A 315 -14.13 -23.75 6.84
C TYR A 315 -14.90 -24.08 5.58
N ASP A 316 -15.80 -23.16 5.20
CA ASP A 316 -16.45 -23.20 3.91
C ASP A 316 -15.54 -22.54 2.87
N PHE A 317 -15.01 -23.35 1.96
CA PHE A 317 -14.08 -22.91 0.93
C PHE A 317 -14.83 -22.63 -0.37
N PRO A 318 -14.46 -21.57 -1.12
CA PRO A 318 -14.99 -21.37 -2.47
C PRO A 318 -14.59 -22.52 -3.39
N ASP A 319 -15.39 -22.75 -4.43
CA ASP A 319 -15.26 -23.91 -5.34
C ASP A 319 -13.83 -24.11 -5.86
N PHE A 320 -13.21 -23.04 -6.38
CA PHE A 320 -11.85 -23.11 -6.92
C PHE A 320 -10.80 -23.54 -5.86
N ALA A 321 -11.01 -23.16 -4.59
CA ALA A 321 -10.10 -23.52 -3.51
C ALA A 321 -10.29 -24.99 -3.14
N ARG A 322 -11.53 -25.50 -3.14
CA ARG A 322 -11.79 -26.94 -2.95
C ARG A 322 -11.14 -27.77 -4.05
N ASP A 323 -11.26 -27.34 -5.31
CA ASP A 323 -10.64 -28.01 -6.45
C ASP A 323 -9.11 -28.04 -6.30
N LEU A 324 -8.50 -26.92 -5.90
CA LEU A 324 -7.05 -26.84 -5.66
C LEU A 324 -6.60 -27.77 -4.53
N MET A 325 -7.37 -27.84 -3.44
CA MET A 325 -7.10 -28.75 -2.34
C MET A 325 -7.22 -30.20 -2.79
N LEU A 326 -8.27 -30.57 -3.54
CA LEU A 326 -8.44 -31.92 -4.08
C LEU A 326 -7.27 -32.33 -4.98
N MET A 327 -6.85 -31.46 -5.90
CA MET A 327 -5.68 -31.70 -6.75
C MET A 327 -4.42 -31.97 -5.90
N LYS A 328 -4.22 -31.21 -4.83
CA LYS A 328 -3.06 -31.37 -3.94
C LYS A 328 -3.13 -32.65 -3.08
N LEU A 329 -4.33 -33.04 -2.65
CA LEU A 329 -4.54 -34.26 -1.86
C LEU A 329 -4.34 -35.53 -2.71
N CYS A 330 -4.82 -35.55 -3.95
CA CYS A 330 -4.68 -36.69 -4.86
C CYS A 330 -3.23 -36.92 -5.34
N LEU A 331 -2.37 -35.90 -5.34
CA LEU A 331 -0.97 -36.02 -5.78
C LEU A 331 -0.07 -36.82 -4.82
N LYS A 332 -0.49 -37.11 -3.59
CA LYS A 332 0.30 -37.87 -2.60
C LYS A 332 -0.14 -39.35 -2.45
N GLU A 333 -1.09 -39.82 -3.24
CA GLU A 333 -1.54 -41.23 -3.20
C GLU A 333 -0.84 -42.14 -4.23
N PHE A 334 0.26 -41.69 -4.85
CA PHE A 334 1.09 -42.48 -5.77
C PHE A 334 2.55 -42.54 -5.35
#